data_AF-A0A9W6Q9P6-F1
#
_entry.id   AF-A0A9W6Q9P6-F1
#
_cell.length_a   1.000
_cell.length_b   1.000
_cell.length_c   1.000
_cell.angle_alpha   90.00
_cell.angle_beta   90.00
_cell.angle_gamma   90.00
#
_symmetry.space_group_name_H-M   'P 1'
#
loop_
_entity.id
_entity.type
_entity.pdbx_description
1 polymer ?
#
loop_
_entity_poly.entity_id
_entity_poly.type
_entity_poly.pdbx_seq_one_letter_code
_entity_poly.pdbx_strand_id
1 'polypeptide(L)'
;MDDYPALLERQVELVREPAGWRVARETPTGAAAPWDLGTVRTVEGRHSLVLGLGDGAELTALAELADRAMPAVEAVWGPSGARLLLELPLTEQQFARRMDVSADAYQGIAAVTLAVGGAPVHTPADRIVVNPDAYRQLSELGRRVVVTHEATHVATRADTRSWTPLWLSEGVADYTGYLGTGRTARQIAPELAKDVQAGRTPAALPADEAFTAGAAGIAQAYELAWMACDLIARRYGQDRLVALYRTVGAFGEGGLERAMRAQLGIGVTEFTKTWITEVARLRE
;
A
#
# COMPACT_ATOMS: atom_id res chain seq x y z
N MET A 1 2.64 -6.76 -20.36
CA MET A 1 3.96 -6.16 -20.65
C MET A 1 3.92 -4.84 -19.91
N ASP A 2 4.86 -4.60 -19.00
CA ASP A 2 4.88 -3.34 -18.22
C ASP A 2 4.88 -2.17 -19.22
N ASP A 3 4.01 -1.18 -19.00
CA ASP A 3 3.92 -0.01 -19.89
C ASP A 3 5.19 0.86 -19.83
N TYR A 4 6.01 0.65 -18.78
CA TYR A 4 7.30 1.29 -18.56
C TYR A 4 8.37 0.25 -18.19
N PRO A 5 9.58 0.31 -18.77
CA PRO A 5 10.65 -0.61 -18.43
C PRO A 5 11.21 -0.36 -17.01
N ALA A 6 11.64 -1.41 -16.34
CA ALA A 6 12.44 -1.29 -15.11
C ALA A 6 13.81 -0.69 -15.42
N LEU A 7 14.23 0.31 -14.65
CA LEU A 7 15.56 0.92 -14.75
C LEU A 7 16.36 0.56 -13.50
N LEU A 8 17.35 -0.34 -13.67
CA LEU A 8 18.19 -0.83 -12.59
C LEU A 8 19.65 -0.49 -12.85
N GLU A 9 20.22 0.35 -11.99
CA GLU A 9 21.61 0.75 -12.09
C GLU A 9 22.57 -0.33 -11.57
N ARG A 10 23.68 -0.51 -12.27
CA ARG A 10 24.66 -1.56 -12.01
C ARG A 10 26.07 -1.09 -12.34
N GLN A 11 27.01 -1.52 -11.50
CA GLN A 11 28.43 -1.46 -11.78
C GLN A 11 28.88 -2.76 -12.43
N VAL A 12 29.57 -2.66 -13.57
CA VAL A 12 30.10 -3.79 -14.33
C VAL A 12 31.62 -3.72 -14.35
N GLU A 13 32.28 -4.76 -13.85
CA GLU A 13 33.72 -4.93 -13.94
C GLU A 13 34.05 -5.77 -15.18
N LEU A 14 34.90 -5.22 -16.05
CA LEU A 14 35.30 -5.86 -17.30
C LEU A 14 36.77 -6.29 -17.21
N VAL A 15 37.03 -7.54 -17.62
CA VAL A 15 38.39 -8.08 -17.75
C VAL A 15 38.72 -8.30 -19.21
N ARG A 16 39.94 -7.95 -19.60
CA ARG A 16 40.46 -8.15 -20.96
C ARG A 16 41.06 -9.54 -21.08
N GLU A 17 40.46 -10.38 -21.92
CA GLU A 17 40.99 -11.67 -22.35
C GLU A 17 41.50 -11.59 -23.81
N PRO A 18 42.32 -12.56 -24.29
CA PRO A 18 42.79 -12.59 -25.67
C PRO A 18 41.66 -12.56 -26.72
N ALA A 19 40.52 -13.18 -26.39
CA ALA A 19 39.34 -13.24 -27.25
C ALA A 19 38.45 -11.98 -27.18
N GLY A 20 38.69 -11.06 -26.23
CA GLY A 20 37.87 -9.85 -26.07
C GLY A 20 37.69 -9.41 -24.61
N TRP A 21 36.78 -8.46 -24.39
CA TRP A 21 36.36 -8.08 -23.04
C TRP A 21 35.30 -9.05 -22.54
N ARG A 22 35.35 -9.40 -21.25
CA ARG A 22 34.31 -10.19 -20.57
C ARG A 22 33.88 -9.51 -19.28
N VAL A 23 32.63 -9.75 -18.89
CA VAL A 23 32.10 -9.33 -17.59
C VAL A 23 32.68 -10.26 -16.53
N ALA A 24 33.49 -9.71 -15.64
CA ALA A 24 34.03 -10.43 -14.49
C ALA A 24 33.10 -10.31 -13.28
N ARG A 25 32.47 -9.16 -13.11
CA ARG A 25 31.53 -8.90 -12.03
C ARG A 25 30.45 -7.93 -12.48
N GLU A 26 29.25 -8.14 -11.96
CA GLU A 26 28.13 -7.22 -12.06
C GLU A 26 27.55 -7.04 -10.66
N THR A 27 27.29 -5.81 -10.24
CA THR A 27 26.76 -5.53 -8.90
C THR A 27 25.76 -4.38 -8.98
N PRO A 28 24.54 -4.52 -8.45
CA PRO A 28 23.57 -3.41 -8.39
C PRO A 28 24.16 -2.24 -7.61
N THR A 29 23.89 -0.99 -8.01
CA THR A 29 24.32 0.22 -7.28
C THR A 29 23.18 0.96 -6.58
N GLY A 30 21.93 0.67 -6.93
CA GLY A 30 20.71 1.12 -6.24
C GLY A 30 19.76 -0.06 -5.99
N ALA A 31 18.48 0.10 -6.37
CA ALA A 31 17.48 -0.96 -6.32
C ALA A 31 17.98 -2.23 -7.04
N ALA A 32 17.91 -3.38 -6.36
CA ALA A 32 18.28 -4.67 -6.93
C ALA A 32 17.09 -5.34 -7.65
N ALA A 33 17.33 -6.12 -8.70
CA ALA A 33 16.32 -7.01 -9.25
C ALA A 33 16.04 -8.18 -8.29
N PRO A 34 14.87 -8.83 -8.37
CA PRO A 34 14.59 -10.03 -7.57
C PRO A 34 15.66 -11.14 -7.71
N TRP A 35 16.22 -11.33 -8.92
CA TRP A 35 17.26 -12.32 -9.19
C TRP A 35 18.67 -11.91 -8.75
N ASP A 36 18.90 -10.63 -8.44
CA ASP A 36 20.17 -10.19 -7.86
C ASP A 36 20.27 -10.56 -6.37
N LEU A 37 19.11 -10.82 -5.73
CA LEU A 37 18.99 -11.15 -4.32
C LEU A 37 19.14 -12.66 -4.05
N GLY A 38 19.00 -13.50 -5.08
CA GLY A 38 19.15 -14.95 -4.99
C GLY A 38 18.37 -15.69 -6.09
N THR A 39 18.35 -17.03 -5.98
CA THR A 39 17.58 -17.88 -6.90
C THR A 39 16.09 -17.67 -6.72
N VAL A 40 15.45 -17.06 -7.71
CA VAL A 40 14.00 -16.79 -7.72
C VAL A 40 13.21 -18.06 -8.02
N ARG A 41 12.19 -18.30 -7.20
CA ARG A 41 11.09 -19.23 -7.48
C ARG A 41 9.85 -18.44 -7.84
N THR A 42 9.01 -19.04 -8.67
CA THR A 42 7.77 -18.43 -9.13
C THR A 42 6.58 -19.30 -8.77
N VAL A 43 5.52 -18.70 -8.25
CA VAL A 43 4.22 -19.34 -8.09
C VAL A 43 3.18 -18.53 -8.85
N GLU A 44 2.49 -19.18 -9.77
CA GLU A 44 1.39 -18.57 -10.53
C GLU A 44 0.06 -18.85 -9.83
N GLY A 45 -0.66 -17.78 -9.50
CA GLY A 45 -2.06 -17.82 -9.08
C GLY A 45 -3.01 -17.46 -10.22
N ARG A 46 -4.30 -17.48 -9.94
CA ARG A 46 -5.37 -17.07 -10.86
C ARG A 46 -5.33 -15.57 -11.16
N HIS A 47 -5.09 -14.75 -10.15
CA HIS A 47 -5.03 -13.30 -10.23
C HIS A 47 -3.65 -12.76 -9.86
N SER A 48 -2.66 -13.63 -9.64
CA SER A 48 -1.36 -13.26 -9.11
C SER A 48 -0.18 -13.99 -9.78
N LEU A 49 1.00 -13.39 -9.64
CA LEU A 49 2.31 -14.01 -9.85
C LEU A 49 3.17 -13.64 -8.64
N VAL A 50 3.67 -14.64 -7.93
CA VAL A 50 4.58 -14.45 -6.80
C VAL A 50 5.99 -14.81 -7.23
N LEU A 51 6.92 -13.86 -7.08
CA LEU A 51 8.36 -14.08 -7.21
C LEU A 51 8.96 -14.11 -5.80
N GLY A 52 9.69 -15.16 -5.44
CA GLY A 52 10.28 -15.19 -4.10
C GLY A 52 11.52 -16.05 -3.97
N LEU A 53 12.25 -15.80 -2.88
CA LEU A 53 13.48 -16.49 -2.54
C LEU A 53 13.28 -17.57 -1.45
N GLY A 54 12.12 -17.53 -0.78
CA GLY A 54 11.71 -18.43 0.29
C GLY A 54 11.23 -19.80 -0.18
N ASP A 55 10.69 -20.56 0.76
CA ASP A 55 10.16 -21.91 0.51
C ASP A 55 8.88 -21.87 -0.35
N GLY A 56 8.62 -22.94 -1.09
CA GLY A 56 7.48 -22.99 -2.02
C GLY A 56 6.10 -22.93 -1.34
N ALA A 57 5.99 -23.35 -0.08
CA ALA A 57 4.72 -23.34 0.64
C ALA A 57 4.33 -21.92 1.07
N GLU A 58 5.30 -21.11 1.54
CA GLU A 58 5.12 -19.69 1.85
C GLU A 58 4.70 -18.90 0.61
N LEU A 59 5.36 -19.14 -0.54
CA LEU A 59 4.99 -18.50 -1.82
C LEU A 59 3.59 -18.91 -2.29
N THR A 60 3.23 -20.17 -2.12
CA THR A 60 1.88 -20.67 -2.46
C THR A 60 0.82 -20.03 -1.57
N ALA A 61 1.05 -19.95 -0.26
CA ALA A 61 0.12 -19.31 0.67
C ALA A 61 -0.08 -17.82 0.36
N LEU A 62 0.98 -17.12 -0.04
CA LEU A 62 0.90 -15.73 -0.48
C LEU A 62 0.10 -15.58 -1.78
N ALA A 63 0.32 -16.45 -2.77
CA ALA A 63 -0.42 -16.46 -4.03
C ALA A 63 -1.93 -16.69 -3.80
N GLU A 64 -2.29 -17.66 -2.97
CA GLU A 64 -3.68 -17.94 -2.63
C GLU A 64 -4.38 -16.77 -1.92
N LEU A 65 -3.63 -16.04 -1.09
CA LEU A 65 -4.16 -14.87 -0.39
C LEU A 65 -4.37 -13.70 -1.36
N ALA A 66 -3.43 -13.46 -2.27
CA ALA A 66 -3.55 -12.49 -3.35
C ALA A 66 -4.74 -12.80 -4.29
N ASP A 67 -4.95 -14.07 -4.62
CA ASP A 67 -6.08 -14.52 -5.43
C ASP A 67 -7.44 -14.32 -4.75
N ARG A 68 -7.48 -14.34 -3.41
CA ARG A 68 -8.69 -13.99 -2.63
C ARG A 68 -8.88 -12.49 -2.48
N ALA A 69 -7.80 -11.71 -2.47
CA ALA A 69 -7.85 -10.27 -2.34
C ALA A 69 -8.51 -9.61 -3.56
N MET A 70 -8.17 -10.04 -4.79
CA MET A 70 -8.66 -9.38 -6.00
C MET A 70 -10.19 -9.33 -6.12
N PRO A 71 -10.95 -10.42 -5.92
CA PRO A 71 -12.41 -10.34 -5.92
C PRO A 71 -12.99 -9.40 -4.86
N ALA A 72 -12.35 -9.30 -3.68
CA ALA A 72 -12.78 -8.37 -2.63
C ALA A 72 -12.53 -6.90 -3.03
N VAL A 73 -11.38 -6.63 -3.66
CA VAL A 73 -11.05 -5.30 -4.20
C VAL A 73 -12.00 -4.93 -5.34
N GLU A 74 -12.25 -5.84 -6.29
CA GLU A 74 -13.14 -5.57 -7.43
C GLU A 74 -14.61 -5.41 -7.03
N ALA A 75 -15.03 -5.99 -5.91
CA ALA A 75 -16.35 -5.73 -5.34
C ALA A 75 -16.53 -4.28 -4.86
N VAL A 76 -15.44 -3.57 -4.55
CA VAL A 76 -15.44 -2.15 -4.16
C VAL A 76 -15.17 -1.26 -5.35
N TRP A 77 -14.11 -1.54 -6.10
CA TRP A 77 -13.57 -0.65 -7.11
C TRP A 77 -14.06 -0.94 -8.53
N GLY A 78 -14.77 -2.04 -8.71
CA GLY A 78 -15.12 -2.57 -10.03
C GLY A 78 -13.97 -3.37 -10.64
N PRO A 79 -14.20 -3.99 -11.81
CA PRO A 79 -13.20 -4.81 -12.49
C PRO A 79 -11.96 -3.98 -12.83
N SER A 80 -10.78 -4.49 -12.45
CA SER A 80 -9.50 -3.83 -12.72
C SER A 80 -8.79 -4.43 -13.94
N GLY A 81 -9.06 -5.71 -14.23
CA GLY A 81 -8.28 -6.51 -15.18
C GLY A 81 -6.81 -6.68 -14.75
N ALA A 82 -6.46 -6.27 -13.53
CA ALA A 82 -5.09 -6.31 -13.03
C ALA A 82 -4.72 -7.72 -12.60
N ARG A 83 -3.47 -8.09 -12.86
CA ARG A 83 -2.81 -9.25 -12.26
C ARG A 83 -1.81 -8.73 -11.24
N LEU A 84 -1.88 -9.22 -10.00
CA LEU A 84 -0.97 -8.81 -8.94
C LEU A 84 0.40 -9.44 -9.14
N LEU A 85 1.46 -8.63 -9.10
CA LEU A 85 2.83 -9.11 -9.03
C LEU A 85 3.36 -8.89 -7.61
N LEU A 86 3.58 -9.99 -6.88
CA LEU A 86 4.10 -9.95 -5.51
C LEU A 86 5.55 -10.44 -5.48
N GLU A 87 6.39 -9.75 -4.73
CA GLU A 87 7.79 -10.10 -4.53
C GLU A 87 8.04 -10.38 -3.05
N LEU A 88 8.56 -11.57 -2.73
CA LEU A 88 8.90 -11.99 -1.37
C LEU A 88 10.41 -12.28 -1.24
N PRO A 89 11.20 -11.27 -0.83
CA PRO A 89 12.59 -11.46 -0.38
C PRO A 89 12.67 -12.42 0.82
N LEU A 90 13.86 -12.95 1.12
CA LEU A 90 14.05 -13.86 2.25
C LEU A 90 14.29 -13.10 3.57
N THR A 91 14.90 -11.92 3.51
CA THR A 91 15.28 -11.13 4.69
C THR A 91 14.89 -9.65 4.55
N GLU A 92 14.76 -8.94 5.68
CA GLU A 92 14.54 -7.49 5.69
C GLU A 92 15.66 -6.71 4.96
N GLN A 93 16.92 -7.18 5.02
CA GLN A 93 18.02 -6.56 4.28
C GLN A 93 17.83 -6.67 2.76
N GLN A 94 17.34 -7.81 2.28
CA GLN A 94 17.03 -7.99 0.87
C GLN A 94 15.82 -7.16 0.44
N PHE A 95 14.81 -7.04 1.30
CA PHE A 95 13.70 -6.10 1.12
C PHE A 95 14.21 -4.67 0.98
N ALA A 96 15.01 -4.19 1.93
CA ALA A 96 15.60 -2.85 1.90
C ALA A 96 16.40 -2.61 0.61
N ARG A 97 17.21 -3.59 0.20
CA ARG A 97 17.98 -3.53 -1.05
C ARG A 97 17.11 -3.54 -2.30
N ARG A 98 15.97 -4.24 -2.29
CA ARG A 98 15.00 -4.24 -3.39
C ARG A 98 14.32 -2.89 -3.56
N MET A 99 14.08 -2.21 -2.44
CA MET A 99 13.38 -0.94 -2.35
C MET A 99 14.31 0.27 -2.51
N ASP A 100 15.63 0.06 -2.42
CA ASP A 100 16.66 1.11 -2.34
C ASP A 100 16.47 2.08 -1.17
N VAL A 101 16.13 1.49 -0.01
CA VAL A 101 15.89 2.22 1.24
C VAL A 101 16.74 1.63 2.36
N SER A 102 16.86 2.35 3.47
CA SER A 102 17.49 1.79 4.67
C SER A 102 16.57 0.76 5.34
N ALA A 103 17.15 -0.30 5.91
CA ALA A 103 16.37 -1.40 6.49
C ALA A 103 15.52 -0.97 7.70
N ASP A 104 15.94 0.06 8.43
CA ASP A 104 15.21 0.63 9.56
C ASP A 104 13.99 1.44 9.14
N ALA A 105 13.95 1.99 7.91
CA ALA A 105 12.88 2.88 7.48
C ALA A 105 11.49 2.20 7.42
N TYR A 106 11.44 0.89 7.19
CA TYR A 106 10.20 0.12 6.99
C TYR A 106 9.95 -0.94 8.06
N GLN A 107 10.59 -0.80 9.22
CA GLN A 107 10.30 -1.68 10.36
C GLN A 107 8.83 -1.56 10.76
N GLY A 108 8.12 -2.69 10.76
CA GLY A 108 6.69 -2.77 11.08
C GLY A 108 5.74 -2.54 9.91
N ILE A 109 6.24 -2.17 8.73
CA ILE A 109 5.45 -2.11 7.49
C ILE A 109 5.58 -3.46 6.78
N ALA A 110 4.47 -4.20 6.67
CA ALA A 110 4.49 -5.59 6.23
C ALA A 110 4.54 -5.78 4.71
N ALA A 111 4.10 -4.80 3.94
CA ALA A 111 4.22 -4.78 2.50
C ALA A 111 4.18 -3.32 2.00
N VAL A 112 4.63 -3.12 0.77
CA VAL A 112 4.55 -1.82 0.09
C VAL A 112 4.25 -2.05 -1.38
N THR A 113 3.29 -1.29 -1.92
CA THR A 113 3.02 -1.21 -3.36
C THR A 113 3.87 -0.11 -3.97
N LEU A 114 4.80 -0.49 -4.85
CA LEU A 114 5.71 0.44 -5.53
C LEU A 114 5.53 0.49 -7.04
N ALA A 115 5.91 1.64 -7.60
CA ALA A 115 6.34 1.74 -8.98
C ALA A 115 7.60 0.89 -9.22
N VAL A 116 7.80 0.45 -10.45
CA VAL A 116 8.99 -0.33 -10.83
C VAL A 116 10.27 0.44 -10.45
N GLY A 117 11.30 -0.26 -9.97
CA GLY A 117 12.58 0.36 -9.58
C GLY A 117 13.15 1.24 -10.69
N GLY A 118 13.52 2.48 -10.33
CA GLY A 118 14.05 3.50 -11.24
C GLY A 118 13.02 4.12 -12.21
N ALA A 119 11.74 3.81 -12.08
CA ALA A 119 10.71 4.40 -12.94
C ALA A 119 10.52 5.91 -12.65
N PRO A 120 10.11 6.71 -13.65
CA PRO A 120 9.80 8.13 -13.45
C PRO A 120 8.84 8.34 -12.27
N VAL A 121 9.01 9.47 -11.58
CA VAL A 121 8.03 9.95 -10.60
C VAL A 121 6.65 9.93 -11.27
N HIS A 122 5.66 9.33 -10.60
CA HIS A 122 4.29 9.08 -11.10
C HIS A 122 4.08 7.86 -12.01
N THR A 123 5.05 6.95 -12.14
CA THR A 123 4.78 5.64 -12.75
C THR A 123 3.79 4.86 -11.87
N PRO A 124 2.73 4.25 -12.44
CA PRO A 124 1.80 3.44 -11.67
C PRO A 124 2.52 2.36 -10.87
N ALA A 125 2.12 2.22 -9.61
CA ALA A 125 2.64 1.18 -8.74
C ALA A 125 2.00 -0.16 -9.10
N ASP A 126 2.83 -1.09 -9.62
CA ASP A 126 2.38 -2.37 -10.18
C ASP A 126 2.93 -3.58 -9.41
N ARG A 127 3.81 -3.34 -8.42
CA ARG A 127 4.54 -4.40 -7.70
C ARG A 127 4.34 -4.28 -6.21
N ILE A 128 3.91 -5.38 -5.60
CA ILE A 128 3.76 -5.50 -4.14
C ILE A 128 5.02 -6.17 -3.62
N VAL A 129 5.86 -5.44 -2.90
CA VAL A 129 7.04 -6.03 -2.24
C VAL A 129 6.68 -6.30 -0.78
N VAL A 130 6.77 -7.55 -0.37
CA VAL A 130 6.43 -7.99 0.99
C VAL A 130 7.67 -7.89 1.87
N ASN A 131 7.57 -7.20 3.02
CA ASN A 131 8.61 -7.24 4.05
C ASN A 131 8.48 -8.58 4.79
N PRO A 132 9.42 -9.52 4.58
CA PRO A 132 9.22 -10.90 4.99
C PRO A 132 9.16 -11.05 6.52
N ASP A 133 9.93 -10.27 7.27
CA ASP A 133 10.01 -10.39 8.72
C ASP A 133 8.77 -9.82 9.41
N ALA A 134 8.28 -8.67 8.93
CA ALA A 134 7.02 -8.09 9.40
C ALA A 134 5.80 -8.96 8.98
N TYR A 135 5.75 -9.43 7.73
CA TYR A 135 4.66 -10.26 7.23
C TYR A 135 4.52 -11.60 7.96
N ARG A 136 5.64 -12.24 8.30
CA ARG A 136 5.63 -13.50 9.07
C ARG A 136 5.11 -13.32 10.49
N GLN A 137 5.27 -12.15 11.10
CA GLN A 137 4.73 -11.85 12.44
C GLN A 137 3.21 -11.58 12.45
N LEU A 138 2.61 -11.31 11.30
CA LEU A 138 1.18 -11.06 11.21
C LEU A 138 0.35 -12.34 11.48
N SER A 139 -0.80 -12.12 12.12
CA SER A 139 -1.88 -13.11 12.15
C SER A 139 -2.44 -13.38 10.75
N GLU A 140 -3.18 -14.47 10.58
CA GLU A 140 -3.87 -14.77 9.31
C GLU A 140 -4.74 -13.60 8.81
N LEU A 141 -5.49 -12.98 9.74
CA LEU A 141 -6.26 -11.78 9.42
C LEU A 141 -5.36 -10.63 8.99
N GLY A 142 -4.27 -10.38 9.71
CA GLY A 142 -3.34 -9.30 9.37
C GLY A 142 -2.77 -9.47 7.97
N ARG A 143 -2.36 -10.69 7.61
CA ARG A 143 -1.88 -11.00 6.25
C ARG A 143 -2.95 -10.70 5.20
N ARG A 144 -4.19 -11.15 5.44
CA ARG A 144 -5.33 -10.89 4.54
C ARG A 144 -5.56 -9.39 4.35
N VAL A 145 -5.59 -8.63 5.45
CA VAL A 145 -5.81 -7.18 5.41
C VAL A 145 -4.71 -6.51 4.60
N VAL A 146 -3.44 -6.78 4.91
CA VAL A 146 -2.28 -6.18 4.22
C VAL A 146 -2.30 -6.48 2.74
N VAL A 147 -2.48 -7.74 2.31
CA VAL A 147 -2.46 -8.03 0.86
C VAL A 147 -3.68 -7.44 0.13
N THR A 148 -4.83 -7.32 0.81
CA THR A 148 -6.01 -6.65 0.23
C THR A 148 -5.82 -5.14 0.16
N HIS A 149 -5.15 -4.55 1.15
CA HIS A 149 -4.73 -3.16 1.15
C HIS A 149 -3.79 -2.88 -0.04
N GLU A 150 -2.72 -3.66 -0.21
CA GLU A 150 -1.79 -3.49 -1.34
C GLU A 150 -2.46 -3.72 -2.70
N ALA A 151 -3.32 -4.74 -2.81
CA ALA A 151 -4.12 -4.98 -4.01
C ALA A 151 -5.06 -3.80 -4.34
N THR A 152 -5.52 -3.06 -3.33
CA THR A 152 -6.32 -1.85 -3.52
C THR A 152 -5.50 -0.75 -4.20
N HIS A 153 -4.24 -0.52 -3.80
CA HIS A 153 -3.37 0.42 -4.51
C HIS A 153 -3.18 0.04 -5.97
N VAL A 154 -2.98 -1.25 -6.27
CA VAL A 154 -2.89 -1.71 -7.66
C VAL A 154 -4.19 -1.42 -8.43
N ALA A 155 -5.36 -1.66 -7.82
CA ALA A 155 -6.64 -1.41 -8.48
C ALA A 155 -6.94 0.09 -8.67
N THR A 156 -6.47 0.95 -7.78
CA THR A 156 -6.72 2.39 -7.82
C THR A 156 -5.64 3.20 -8.52
N ARG A 157 -4.50 2.60 -8.89
CA ARG A 157 -3.33 3.30 -9.46
C ARG A 157 -3.62 4.25 -10.62
N ALA A 158 -4.58 3.92 -11.48
CA ALA A 158 -4.97 4.76 -12.61
C ALA A 158 -5.71 6.04 -12.18
N ASP A 159 -6.32 6.02 -10.99
CA ASP A 159 -7.06 7.11 -10.36
C ASP A 159 -6.18 7.89 -9.35
N THR A 160 -5.08 7.31 -8.87
CA THR A 160 -4.16 7.94 -7.90
C THR A 160 -3.22 8.94 -8.56
N ARG A 161 -3.05 10.12 -7.94
CA ARG A 161 -2.15 11.18 -8.42
C ARG A 161 -1.35 11.74 -7.24
N SER A 162 -0.30 12.52 -7.51
CA SER A 162 0.54 13.12 -6.47
C SER A 162 -0.18 14.10 -5.55
N TRP A 163 -1.35 14.61 -5.98
CA TRP A 163 -2.20 15.48 -5.17
C TRP A 163 -3.33 14.73 -4.45
N THR A 164 -3.43 13.40 -4.60
CA THR A 164 -4.37 12.59 -3.81
C THR A 164 -3.86 12.56 -2.36
N PRO A 165 -4.59 13.11 -1.38
CA PRO A 165 -4.14 13.14 0.01
C PRO A 165 -3.90 11.72 0.53
N LEU A 166 -2.82 11.52 1.31
CA LEU A 166 -2.46 10.20 1.79
C LEU A 166 -3.52 9.63 2.74
N TRP A 167 -4.18 10.45 3.56
CA TRP A 167 -5.29 9.96 4.38
C TRP A 167 -6.40 9.31 3.55
N LEU A 168 -6.63 9.78 2.32
CA LEU A 168 -7.63 9.20 1.44
C LEU A 168 -7.07 7.96 0.73
N SER A 169 -5.80 7.99 0.28
CA SER A 169 -5.13 6.84 -0.34
C SER A 169 -5.02 5.64 0.60
N GLU A 170 -4.43 5.84 1.77
CA GLU A 170 -4.24 4.80 2.77
C GLU A 170 -5.57 4.39 3.41
N GLY A 171 -6.44 5.37 3.67
CA GLY A 171 -7.73 5.11 4.30
C GLY A 171 -8.65 4.23 3.47
N VAL A 172 -8.67 4.37 2.13
CA VAL A 172 -9.50 3.50 1.28
C VAL A 172 -8.89 2.10 1.10
N ALA A 173 -7.56 1.99 1.15
CA ALA A 173 -6.86 0.71 1.12
C ALA A 173 -7.13 -0.10 2.42
N ASP A 174 -7.05 0.55 3.60
CA ASP A 174 -7.45 -0.05 4.87
C ASP A 174 -8.94 -0.35 4.93
N TYR A 175 -9.80 0.57 4.45
CA TYR A 175 -11.24 0.34 4.39
C TYR A 175 -11.55 -0.94 3.60
N THR A 176 -10.92 -1.11 2.43
CA THR A 176 -11.09 -2.30 1.59
C THR A 176 -10.51 -3.54 2.27
N GLY A 177 -9.34 -3.44 2.91
CA GLY A 177 -8.69 -4.55 3.62
C GLY A 177 -9.48 -5.07 4.83
N TYR A 178 -10.15 -4.17 5.55
CA TYR A 178 -10.97 -4.52 6.71
C TYR A 178 -12.44 -4.82 6.37
N LEU A 179 -12.88 -4.59 5.13
CA LEU A 179 -14.26 -4.83 4.71
C LEU A 179 -14.65 -6.31 4.90
N GLY A 180 -15.81 -6.55 5.52
CA GLY A 180 -16.31 -7.91 5.76
C GLY A 180 -15.50 -8.75 6.77
N THR A 181 -14.51 -8.17 7.46
CA THR A 181 -13.71 -8.90 8.46
C THR A 181 -14.43 -9.11 9.79
N GLY A 182 -15.53 -8.38 10.04
CA GLY A 182 -16.27 -8.40 11.30
C GLY A 182 -15.58 -7.66 12.46
N ARG A 183 -14.46 -6.97 12.20
CA ARG A 183 -13.76 -6.17 13.21
C ARG A 183 -14.52 -4.89 13.52
N THR A 184 -14.55 -4.51 14.80
CA THR A 184 -15.13 -3.24 15.24
C THR A 184 -14.12 -2.10 15.06
N ALA A 185 -14.61 -0.86 15.05
CA ALA A 185 -13.75 0.32 14.95
C ALA A 185 -12.65 0.36 16.03
N ARG A 186 -12.94 -0.07 17.27
CA ARG A 186 -11.93 -0.16 18.35
C ARG A 186 -10.88 -1.25 18.12
N GLN A 187 -11.23 -2.30 17.39
CA GLN A 187 -10.28 -3.38 17.06
C GLN A 187 -9.40 -3.02 15.86
N ILE A 188 -9.90 -2.18 14.96
CA ILE A 188 -9.15 -1.68 13.79
C ILE A 188 -8.28 -0.48 14.21
N ALA A 189 -8.81 0.38 15.07
CA ALA A 189 -8.17 1.61 15.55
C ALA A 189 -7.87 1.58 17.07
N PRO A 190 -7.06 0.62 17.56
CA PRO A 190 -6.80 0.47 18.99
C PRO A 190 -6.01 1.63 19.60
N GLU A 191 -5.02 2.21 18.91
CA GLU A 191 -4.22 3.30 19.48
C GLU A 191 -5.03 4.60 19.57
N LEU A 192 -5.82 4.90 18.54
CA LEU A 192 -6.79 5.99 18.52
C LEU A 192 -7.85 5.81 19.61
N ALA A 193 -8.37 4.59 19.79
CA ALA A 193 -9.34 4.32 20.85
C ALA A 193 -8.75 4.59 22.24
N LYS A 194 -7.49 4.18 22.50
CA LYS A 194 -6.78 4.48 23.76
C LYS A 194 -6.60 5.99 23.96
N ASP A 195 -6.20 6.71 22.93
CA ASP A 195 -6.00 8.16 22.99
C ASP A 195 -7.30 8.91 23.28
N VAL A 196 -8.36 8.53 22.58
CA VAL A 196 -9.69 9.10 22.75
C VAL A 196 -10.24 8.83 24.16
N GLN A 197 -10.00 7.63 24.71
CA GLN A 197 -10.32 7.31 26.11
C GLN A 197 -9.52 8.15 27.11
N ALA A 198 -8.26 8.46 26.78
CA ALA A 198 -7.41 9.36 27.57
C ALA A 198 -7.71 10.86 27.34
N GLY A 199 -8.78 11.20 26.62
CA GLY A 199 -9.20 12.58 26.35
C GLY A 199 -8.42 13.28 25.24
N ARG A 200 -7.56 12.56 24.51
CA ARG A 200 -6.84 13.06 23.33
C ARG A 200 -7.67 12.79 22.08
N THR A 201 -8.25 13.84 21.51
CA THR A 201 -9.00 13.75 20.25
C THR A 201 -8.27 14.54 19.16
N PRO A 202 -8.31 14.08 17.90
CA PRO A 202 -7.69 14.80 16.79
C PRO A 202 -8.42 16.12 16.52
N ALA A 203 -7.69 17.11 16.01
CA ALA A 203 -8.24 18.41 15.63
C ALA A 203 -8.39 18.59 14.10
N ALA A 204 -7.75 17.73 13.31
CA ALA A 204 -7.75 17.75 11.86
C ALA A 204 -7.54 16.33 11.31
N LEU A 205 -7.89 16.13 10.03
CA LEU A 205 -7.50 14.93 9.30
C LEU A 205 -5.96 14.79 9.27
N PRO A 206 -5.41 13.57 9.21
CA PRO A 206 -3.97 13.37 9.12
C PRO A 206 -3.36 14.11 7.93
N ALA A 207 -2.26 14.83 8.17
CA ALA A 207 -1.45 15.42 7.12
C ALA A 207 -0.56 14.36 6.46
N ASP A 208 -0.11 14.61 5.25
CA ASP A 208 0.67 13.63 4.47
C ASP A 208 1.98 13.24 5.19
N GLU A 209 2.60 14.16 5.93
CA GLU A 209 3.83 13.89 6.69
C GLU A 209 3.64 12.83 7.78
N ALA A 210 2.41 12.64 8.27
CA ALA A 210 2.09 11.65 9.29
C ALA A 210 2.21 10.20 8.77
N PHE A 211 2.21 10.00 7.45
CA PHE A 211 2.36 8.69 6.80
C PHE A 211 3.82 8.36 6.46
N THR A 212 4.77 9.25 6.80
CA THR A 212 6.20 9.00 6.56
C THR A 212 6.66 7.76 7.32
N ALA A 213 7.31 6.83 6.62
CA ALA A 213 7.85 5.62 7.21
C ALA A 213 8.79 5.96 8.38
N GLY A 214 8.61 5.28 9.52
CA GLY A 214 9.32 5.56 10.77
C GLY A 214 8.78 6.73 11.61
N ALA A 215 7.75 7.46 11.17
CA ALA A 215 7.12 8.50 11.99
C ALA A 215 6.46 7.87 13.23
N ALA A 216 6.67 8.48 14.41
CA ALA A 216 6.14 7.96 15.68
C ALA A 216 4.60 7.83 15.71
N GLY A 217 3.89 8.62 14.90
CA GLY A 217 2.43 8.63 14.80
C GLY A 217 1.86 7.86 13.61
N ILE A 218 2.67 7.11 12.86
CA ILE A 218 2.24 6.49 11.60
C ILE A 218 1.03 5.56 11.79
N ALA A 219 1.07 4.66 12.76
CA ALA A 219 -0.05 3.75 13.03
C ALA A 219 -1.36 4.51 13.28
N GLN A 220 -1.29 5.58 14.08
CA GLN A 220 -2.46 6.41 14.35
C GLN A 220 -2.95 7.16 13.11
N ALA A 221 -2.07 7.57 12.20
CA ALA A 221 -2.45 8.20 10.94
C ALA A 221 -3.31 7.26 10.06
N TYR A 222 -2.93 5.99 9.95
CA TYR A 222 -3.72 4.95 9.26
C TYR A 222 -5.07 4.73 9.95
N GLU A 223 -5.09 4.60 11.28
CA GLU A 223 -6.33 4.42 12.03
C GLU A 223 -7.32 5.60 11.86
N LEU A 224 -6.80 6.83 11.84
CA LEU A 224 -7.55 8.05 11.59
C LEU A 224 -8.08 8.13 10.14
N ALA A 225 -7.25 7.73 9.18
CA ALA A 225 -7.58 7.66 7.76
C ALA A 225 -8.67 6.62 7.46
N TRP A 226 -8.54 5.42 8.04
CA TRP A 226 -9.57 4.38 7.99
C TRP A 226 -10.89 4.89 8.55
N MET A 227 -10.89 5.52 9.74
CA MET A 227 -12.09 6.11 10.35
C MET A 227 -12.76 7.15 9.44
N ALA A 228 -11.98 7.94 8.69
CA ALA A 228 -12.52 8.90 7.74
C ALA A 228 -13.22 8.21 6.56
N CYS A 229 -12.59 7.20 5.96
CA CYS A 229 -13.16 6.47 4.82
C CYS A 229 -14.36 5.62 5.22
N ASP A 230 -14.30 4.95 6.36
CA ASP A 230 -15.42 4.21 6.95
C ASP A 230 -16.63 5.14 7.22
N LEU A 231 -16.40 6.33 7.77
CA LEU A 231 -17.47 7.32 7.97
C LEU A 231 -18.11 7.74 6.64
N ILE A 232 -17.30 7.97 5.59
CA ILE A 232 -17.83 8.31 4.27
C ILE A 232 -18.69 7.16 3.74
N ALA A 233 -18.19 5.93 3.79
CA ALA A 233 -18.90 4.75 3.31
C ALA A 233 -20.21 4.51 4.08
N ARG A 234 -20.21 4.66 5.42
CA ARG A 234 -21.42 4.49 6.24
C ARG A 234 -22.45 5.58 6.03
N ARG A 235 -22.03 6.84 5.86
CA ARG A 235 -22.95 8.00 5.77
C ARG A 235 -23.44 8.27 4.35
N TYR A 236 -22.61 8.04 3.35
CA TYR A 236 -22.88 8.40 1.95
C TYR A 236 -22.91 7.18 1.02
N GLY A 237 -22.49 6.00 1.49
CA GLY A 237 -22.40 4.77 0.70
C GLY A 237 -20.99 4.52 0.15
N GLN A 238 -20.67 3.24 -0.04
CA GLN A 238 -19.39 2.79 -0.62
C GLN A 238 -19.14 3.40 -2.01
N ASP A 239 -20.17 3.47 -2.86
CA ASP A 239 -20.07 4.05 -4.21
C ASP A 239 -19.66 5.53 -4.18
N ARG A 240 -20.06 6.27 -3.15
CA ARG A 240 -19.67 7.68 -2.97
C ARG A 240 -18.23 7.83 -2.51
N LEU A 241 -17.71 6.89 -1.70
CA LEU A 241 -16.29 6.85 -1.35
C LEU A 241 -15.43 6.62 -2.61
N VAL A 242 -15.81 5.65 -3.44
CA VAL A 242 -15.13 5.35 -4.71
C VAL A 242 -15.21 6.54 -5.67
N ALA A 243 -16.39 7.15 -5.81
CA ALA A 243 -16.56 8.33 -6.66
C ALA A 243 -15.75 9.53 -6.17
N LEU A 244 -15.66 9.75 -4.85
CA LEU A 244 -14.82 10.78 -4.25
C LEU A 244 -13.35 10.57 -4.62
N TYR A 245 -12.83 9.36 -4.41
CA TYR A 245 -11.45 9.01 -4.73
C TYR A 245 -11.08 9.36 -6.17
N ARG A 246 -11.89 8.88 -7.13
CA ARG A 246 -11.73 9.15 -8.56
C ARG A 246 -11.82 10.63 -8.90
N THR A 247 -12.75 11.35 -8.26
CA THR A 247 -12.95 12.79 -8.50
C THR A 247 -11.76 13.62 -8.02
N VAL A 248 -11.15 13.25 -6.88
CA VAL A 248 -9.92 13.90 -6.40
C VAL A 248 -8.80 13.74 -7.42
N GLY A 249 -8.58 12.52 -7.92
CA GLY A 249 -7.62 12.25 -8.99
C GLY A 249 -7.87 13.10 -10.24
N ALA A 250 -9.14 13.31 -10.63
CA ALA A 250 -9.50 14.07 -11.83
C ALA A 250 -9.42 15.61 -11.67
N PHE A 251 -9.56 16.15 -10.45
CA PHE A 251 -9.70 17.60 -10.25
C PHE A 251 -8.39 18.38 -10.08
N GLY A 252 -7.25 17.70 -9.93
CA GLY A 252 -5.94 18.33 -9.77
C GLY A 252 -5.65 18.81 -8.35
N GLU A 253 -4.53 19.53 -8.18
CA GLU A 253 -4.13 20.14 -6.90
C GLU A 253 -5.22 21.04 -6.31
N GLY A 254 -5.43 20.91 -4.99
CA GLY A 254 -6.51 21.62 -4.29
C GLY A 254 -7.93 21.12 -4.64
N GLY A 255 -8.05 20.05 -5.44
CA GLY A 255 -9.30 19.48 -5.90
C GLY A 255 -10.15 18.81 -4.83
N LEU A 256 -9.59 18.51 -3.64
CA LEU A 256 -10.29 17.81 -2.56
C LEU A 256 -11.57 18.51 -2.14
N GLU A 257 -11.51 19.82 -1.86
CA GLU A 257 -12.67 20.62 -1.43
C GLU A 257 -13.80 20.55 -2.46
N ARG A 258 -13.46 20.66 -3.75
CA ARG A 258 -14.41 20.56 -4.85
C ARG A 258 -14.98 19.15 -4.98
N ALA A 259 -14.14 18.12 -4.84
CA ALA A 259 -14.54 16.72 -4.94
C ALA A 259 -15.49 16.33 -3.80
N MET A 260 -15.20 16.76 -2.57
CA MET A 260 -16.08 16.54 -1.42
C MET A 260 -17.43 17.21 -1.60
N ARG A 261 -17.47 18.45 -2.08
CA ARG A 261 -18.74 19.13 -2.39
C ARG A 261 -19.52 18.42 -3.48
N ALA A 262 -18.84 17.97 -4.54
CA ALA A 262 -19.48 17.27 -5.66
C ALA A 262 -20.04 15.90 -5.27
N GLN A 263 -19.34 15.14 -4.44
CA GLN A 263 -19.70 13.75 -4.14
C GLN A 263 -20.45 13.57 -2.83
N LEU A 264 -20.16 14.38 -1.81
CA LEU A 264 -20.73 14.27 -0.46
C LEU A 264 -21.69 15.42 -0.12
N GLY A 265 -21.70 16.50 -0.92
CA GLY A 265 -22.50 17.70 -0.67
C GLY A 265 -21.94 18.64 0.40
N ILE A 266 -20.79 18.29 1.01
CA ILE A 266 -20.15 19.07 2.09
C ILE A 266 -18.67 19.33 1.78
N GLY A 267 -18.12 20.39 2.37
CA GLY A 267 -16.68 20.71 2.25
C GLY A 267 -15.82 19.97 3.29
N VAL A 268 -14.49 20.10 3.15
CA VAL A 268 -13.51 19.49 4.05
C VAL A 268 -13.76 19.89 5.50
N THR A 269 -13.95 21.18 5.77
CA THR A 269 -14.14 21.69 7.15
C THR A 269 -15.37 21.09 7.84
N GLU A 270 -16.48 20.94 7.11
CA GLU A 270 -17.71 20.37 7.67
C GLU A 270 -17.57 18.86 7.90
N PHE A 271 -16.93 18.17 6.96
CA PHE A 271 -16.60 16.76 7.11
C PHE A 271 -15.69 16.51 8.31
N THR A 272 -14.61 17.27 8.46
CA THR A 272 -13.67 17.14 9.58
C THR A 272 -14.37 17.30 10.92
N LYS A 273 -15.31 18.25 11.07
CA LYS A 273 -16.11 18.39 12.31
C LYS A 273 -16.98 17.17 12.60
N THR A 274 -17.61 16.62 11.57
CA THR A 274 -18.39 15.37 11.70
C THR A 274 -17.47 14.21 12.10
N TRP A 275 -16.34 14.08 11.42
CA TRP A 275 -15.37 13.03 11.64
C TRP A 275 -14.78 13.07 13.06
N ILE A 276 -14.40 14.25 13.57
CA ILE A 276 -13.97 14.41 14.98
C ILE A 276 -15.06 13.93 15.95
N THR A 277 -16.32 14.26 15.67
CA THR A 277 -17.47 13.81 16.48
C THR A 277 -17.59 12.28 16.46
N GLU A 278 -17.39 11.65 15.30
CA GLU A 278 -17.43 10.20 15.16
C GLU A 278 -16.24 9.52 15.85
N VAL A 279 -15.02 10.06 15.72
CA VAL A 279 -13.84 9.59 16.44
C VAL A 279 -14.05 9.65 17.95
N ALA A 280 -14.67 10.72 18.46
CA ALA A 280 -14.98 10.86 19.88
C ALA A 280 -15.92 9.77 20.43
N ARG A 281 -16.70 9.08 19.57
CA ARG A 281 -17.54 7.95 19.99
C ARG A 281 -16.75 6.70 20.33
N LEU A 282 -15.46 6.61 19.97
CA LEU A 282 -14.60 5.50 20.41
C LEU A 282 -14.44 5.44 21.94
N ARG A 283 -14.85 6.50 22.67
CA ARG A 283 -14.93 6.52 24.15
C ARG A 283 -15.99 5.56 24.71
N GLU A 284 -17.07 5.30 23.97
CA GLU A 284 -18.26 4.55 24.39
C GLU A 284 -18.17 3.07 24.02
#